data_AF-A0A950VH31-F1
#
_entry.id   AF-A0A950VH31-F1
#
_cell.length_a   1.000
_cell.length_b   1.000
_cell.length_c   1.000
_cell.angle_alpha   90.00
_cell.angle_beta   90.00
_cell.angle_gamma   90.00
#
_symmetry.space_group_name_H-M   'P 1'
#
loop_
_entity.id
_entity.type
_entity.pdbx_description
1 polymer ?
#
loop_
_entity_poly.entity_id
_entity_poly.type
_entity_poly.pdbx_seq_one_letter_code
_entity_poly.pdbx_strand_id
1 'polypeptide(L)'
;MDQTRLFTAILISIAILLGYQLVARRYLPQPPAPTAQSWQPALNKTATPPEGGPAAGAPAAPAAPAPANVPRLKIAAPAVRGSIDLRGARIDDVILNDYRQTDAPNSPDV
;
A
#
# COMPACT_ATOMS: atom_id res chain seq x y z
N MET A 1 18.97 -43.04 -25.95
CA MET A 1 19.76 -41.96 -25.33
C MET A 1 19.18 -41.61 -23.96
N ASP A 2 20.06 -41.51 -22.96
CA ASP A 2 19.92 -40.63 -21.78
C ASP A 2 18.78 -40.80 -20.75
N GLN A 3 18.23 -42.00 -20.57
CA GLN A 3 17.33 -42.26 -19.42
C GLN A 3 18.00 -42.00 -18.06
N THR A 4 19.27 -42.39 -17.91
CA THR A 4 20.01 -42.15 -16.66
C THR A 4 20.17 -40.65 -16.37
N ARG A 5 20.46 -39.85 -17.41
CA ARG A 5 20.56 -38.39 -17.27
C ARG A 5 19.21 -37.75 -16.95
N LEU A 6 18.12 -38.28 -17.53
CA LEU A 6 16.75 -37.87 -17.19
C LEU A 6 16.43 -38.14 -15.71
N PHE A 7 16.72 -39.35 -15.21
CA PHE A 7 16.51 -39.70 -13.80
C PHE A 7 17.38 -38.88 -12.86
N THR A 8 18.65 -38.64 -13.22
CA THR A 8 19.56 -37.77 -12.45
C THR A 8 19.03 -36.34 -12.39
N ALA A 9 18.53 -35.79 -13.50
CA ALA A 9 17.96 -34.44 -13.53
C ALA A 9 16.71 -34.32 -12.64
N ILE A 10 15.83 -35.34 -12.65
CA ILE A 10 14.65 -35.38 -11.78
C ILE A 10 15.06 -35.42 -10.31
N LEU A 11 16.02 -36.27 -9.94
CA LEU A 11 16.52 -36.36 -8.57
C LEU A 11 17.14 -35.04 -8.09
N ILE A 12 17.97 -34.41 -8.93
CA ILE A 12 18.58 -33.11 -8.61
C ILE A 12 17.51 -32.03 -8.44
N SER A 13 16.50 -31.99 -9.31
CA SER A 13 15.40 -31.03 -9.21
C SER A 13 14.64 -31.17 -7.88
N ILE A 14 14.27 -32.41 -7.50
CA ILE A 14 13.60 -32.69 -6.22
C ILE A 14 14.50 -32.29 -5.04
N ALA A 15 15.81 -32.57 -5.11
CA ALA A 15 16.76 -32.20 -4.07
C ALA A 15 16.87 -30.68 -3.91
N ILE A 16 16.90 -29.92 -5.01
CA ILE A 16 16.93 -28.45 -4.99
C ILE A 16 15.63 -27.89 -4.40
N LEU A 17 14.47 -28.42 -4.80
CA LEU A 17 13.17 -28.02 -4.27
C LEU A 17 13.10 -28.24 -2.75
N LEU A 18 13.47 -29.42 -2.27
CA LEU A 18 13.47 -29.75 -0.84
C LEU A 18 14.50 -28.93 -0.06
N GLY A 19 15.71 -28.78 -0.61
CA GLY A 19 16.78 -27.98 -0.03
C GLY A 19 16.39 -26.51 0.09
N TYR A 20 15.83 -25.92 -0.97
CA TYR A 20 15.32 -24.55 -0.95
C TYR A 20 14.19 -24.40 0.07
N GLN A 21 13.24 -25.33 0.14
CA GLN A 21 12.14 -25.27 1.12
C GLN A 21 12.65 -25.31 2.57
N LEU A 22 13.65 -26.13 2.87
CA LEU A 22 14.27 -26.22 4.20
C LEU A 22 15.03 -24.95 4.58
N VAL A 23 15.84 -24.44 3.65
CA VAL A 23 16.61 -23.19 3.82
C VAL A 23 15.66 -22.01 3.93
N ALA A 24 14.67 -21.88 3.04
CA ALA A 24 13.72 -20.77 3.06
C ALA A 24 12.89 -20.75 4.35
N ARG A 25 12.40 -21.90 4.84
CA ARG A 25 11.71 -21.94 6.14
C ARG A 25 12.59 -21.54 7.32
N ARG A 26 13.90 -21.80 7.26
CA ARG A 26 14.83 -21.51 8.36
C ARG A 26 15.37 -20.08 8.34
N TYR A 27 15.63 -19.54 7.14
CA TYR A 27 16.33 -18.27 6.96
C TYR A 27 15.46 -17.13 6.43
N LEU A 28 14.31 -17.42 5.80
CA LEU A 28 13.37 -16.38 5.37
C LEU A 28 12.23 -16.22 6.40
N PRO A 29 11.89 -14.98 6.79
CA PRO A 29 10.73 -14.73 7.65
C PRO A 29 9.44 -15.21 6.98
N GLN A 30 8.60 -15.95 7.71
CA GLN A 30 7.26 -16.31 7.22
C GLN A 30 6.34 -15.08 7.32
N PRO A 31 5.58 -14.76 6.27
CA PRO A 31 4.54 -13.73 6.34
C PRO A 31 3.54 -14.07 7.47
N PRO A 32 3.07 -13.07 8.22
CA PRO A 32 2.05 -13.30 9.25
C PRO A 32 0.79 -13.90 8.61
N ALA A 33 0.24 -14.94 9.26
CA ALA A 33 -0.99 -15.55 8.80
C ALA A 33 -2.14 -14.52 8.81
N PRO A 34 -2.99 -14.49 7.77
CA PRO A 34 -4.16 -13.61 7.76
C PRO A 34 -5.08 -14.00 8.92
N THR A 35 -5.28 -13.08 9.86
CA THR A 35 -6.27 -13.24 10.93
C THR A 35 -7.65 -13.10 10.33
N ALA A 36 -8.44 -14.19 10.38
CA ALA A 36 -9.85 -14.13 10.02
C ALA A 36 -10.56 -13.23 11.05
N GLN A 37 -10.99 -12.04 10.61
CA GLN A 37 -11.86 -11.18 11.41
C GLN A 37 -13.24 -11.80 11.48
N SER A 38 -13.54 -12.48 12.59
CA SER A 38 -14.90 -12.90 12.93
C SER A 38 -15.72 -11.66 13.30
N TRP A 39 -16.68 -11.30 12.45
CA TRP A 39 -17.68 -10.29 12.78
C TRP A 39 -18.75 -10.90 13.68
N GLN A 40 -18.70 -10.57 14.98
CA GLN A 40 -19.83 -10.74 15.89
C GLN A 40 -20.60 -9.41 15.94
N PRO A 41 -21.90 -9.39 15.60
CA PRO A 41 -22.72 -8.19 15.81
C PRO A 41 -22.95 -7.99 17.31
N ALA A 42 -22.32 -6.97 17.89
CA ALA A 42 -22.51 -6.61 19.30
C ALA A 42 -23.85 -5.88 19.47
N LEU A 43 -24.71 -6.43 20.33
CA LEU A 43 -25.95 -5.80 20.79
C LEU A 43 -25.59 -4.56 21.63
N ASN A 44 -26.13 -3.41 21.26
CA ASN A 44 -25.93 -2.13 21.93
C ASN A 44 -26.29 -2.19 23.43
N LYS A 45 -25.31 -1.97 24.31
CA LYS A 45 -25.55 -1.60 25.71
C LYS A 45 -24.71 -0.38 26.08
N THR A 46 -25.40 0.74 26.26
CA THR A 46 -24.86 2.03 26.73
C THR A 46 -24.52 1.97 28.21
N ALA A 47 -23.28 2.31 28.59
CA ALA A 47 -22.92 2.86 29.91
C ALA A 47 -21.53 3.55 29.85
N THR A 48 -21.39 4.61 30.64
CA THR A 48 -20.43 5.74 30.66
C THR A 48 -18.97 5.45 31.09
N PRO A 49 -17.99 6.36 30.82
CA PRO A 49 -16.53 6.11 30.83
C PRO A 49 -15.85 6.36 32.20
N PRO A 50 -14.63 5.82 32.44
CA PRO A 50 -13.43 6.67 32.35
C PRO A 50 -12.12 5.98 31.84
N GLU A 51 -11.25 6.86 31.34
CA GLU A 51 -9.77 6.83 31.26
C GLU A 51 -9.02 5.72 30.48
N GLY A 52 -8.37 6.16 29.40
CA GLY A 52 -7.04 5.67 29.01
C GLY A 52 -6.95 4.72 27.81
N GLY A 53 -7.21 5.20 26.59
CA GLY A 53 -6.83 4.50 25.35
C GLY A 53 -7.58 5.00 24.12
N PRO A 54 -7.00 4.97 22.90
CA PRO A 54 -7.66 5.51 21.72
C PRO A 54 -8.90 4.66 21.38
N ALA A 55 -10.07 5.25 21.57
CA ALA A 55 -11.34 4.66 21.17
C ALA A 55 -11.47 4.66 19.65
N ALA A 56 -11.20 3.51 19.03
CA ALA A 56 -11.66 3.23 17.68
C ALA A 56 -13.18 2.98 17.75
N GLY A 57 -13.99 3.88 17.18
CA GLY A 57 -15.42 3.60 16.97
C GLY A 57 -16.43 4.68 17.39
N ALA A 58 -16.04 5.93 17.62
CA ALA A 58 -17.00 7.02 17.53
C ALA A 58 -17.13 7.45 16.06
N PRO A 59 -18.33 7.63 15.48
CA PRO A 59 -18.44 8.35 14.22
C PRO A 59 -17.79 9.71 14.45
N ALA A 60 -16.72 9.99 13.69
CA ALA A 60 -16.11 11.29 13.71
C ALA A 60 -17.21 12.31 13.47
N ALA A 61 -17.35 13.29 14.38
CA ALA A 61 -18.20 14.44 14.14
C ALA A 61 -17.91 14.95 12.72
N PRO A 62 -18.93 15.32 11.93
CA PRO A 62 -18.71 15.76 10.56
C PRO A 62 -17.63 16.82 10.59
N ALA A 63 -16.51 16.54 9.92
CA ALA A 63 -15.41 17.47 9.83
C ALA A 63 -16.00 18.79 9.33
N ALA A 64 -15.78 19.87 10.09
CA ALA A 64 -16.24 21.19 9.69
C ALA A 64 -15.79 21.43 8.24
N PRO A 65 -16.67 21.98 7.37
CA PRO A 65 -16.35 22.15 5.97
C PRO A 65 -15.02 22.90 5.86
N ALA A 66 -14.06 22.28 5.15
CA ALA A 66 -12.76 22.88 4.94
C ALA A 66 -12.95 24.26 4.29
N PRO A 67 -12.20 25.30 4.70
CA PRO A 67 -12.34 26.61 4.09
C PRO A 67 -12.07 26.49 2.60
N ALA A 68 -13.02 26.94 1.78
CA ALA A 68 -12.95 26.80 0.32
C ALA A 68 -11.71 27.50 -0.30
N ASN A 69 -11.06 28.39 0.46
CA ASN A 69 -9.86 29.09 0.06
C ASN A 69 -8.71 28.75 1.04
N VAL A 70 -8.00 27.66 0.76
CA VAL A 70 -6.75 27.32 1.44
C VAL A 70 -5.61 27.97 0.66
N PRO A 71 -4.70 28.73 1.31
CA PRO A 71 -3.50 29.23 0.66
C PRO A 71 -2.68 28.08 0.05
N ARG A 72 -2.30 28.20 -1.22
CA ARG A 72 -1.55 27.18 -1.97
C ARG A 72 -0.17 27.68 -2.37
N LEU A 73 0.81 26.79 -2.34
CA LEU A 73 2.15 27.05 -2.87
C LEU A 73 2.33 26.34 -4.21
N LYS A 74 2.73 27.08 -5.25
CA LYS A 74 3.04 26.49 -6.56
C LYS A 74 4.42 25.83 -6.54
N ILE A 75 4.50 24.62 -7.06
CA ILE A 75 5.76 23.92 -7.33
C ILE A 75 6.08 24.07 -8.82
N ALA A 76 7.27 24.59 -9.14
CA ALA A 76 7.78 24.67 -10.50
C ALA A 76 9.23 24.18 -10.53
N ALA A 77 9.40 22.93 -10.96
CA ALA A 77 10.71 22.30 -11.17
C ALA A 77 10.81 21.80 -12.62
N PRO A 78 12.03 21.50 -13.12
CA PRO A 78 12.22 21.05 -14.50
C PRO A 78 11.37 19.81 -14.86
N ALA A 79 11.36 18.78 -14.00
CA ALA A 79 10.67 17.53 -14.25
C ALA A 79 9.20 17.51 -13.74
N VAL A 80 8.84 18.38 -12.79
CA VAL A 80 7.55 18.32 -12.07
C VAL A 80 6.99 19.72 -11.81
N ARG A 81 5.70 19.90 -12.06
CA ARG A 81 4.92 21.09 -11.67
C ARG A 81 3.68 20.69 -10.90
N GLY A 82 3.21 21.53 -9.99
CA GLY A 82 2.07 21.17 -9.14
C GLY A 82 1.73 22.22 -8.08
N SER A 83 0.95 21.82 -7.09
CA SER A 83 0.65 22.68 -5.95
C SER A 83 0.59 21.93 -4.61
N ILE A 84 0.99 22.63 -3.55
CA ILE A 84 0.93 22.15 -2.16
C ILE A 84 -0.08 22.99 -1.40
N ASP A 85 -1.03 22.33 -0.76
CA ASP A 85 -1.94 22.94 0.19
C ASP A 85 -1.20 23.23 1.50
N LEU A 86 -1.13 24.51 1.89
CA LEU A 86 -0.42 24.94 3.09
C LEU A 86 -1.10 24.48 4.39
N ARG A 87 -2.35 24.00 4.31
CA ARG A 87 -2.98 23.26 5.41
C ARG A 87 -2.59 21.79 5.34
N GLY A 88 -1.70 21.38 6.24
CA GLY A 88 -1.27 19.98 6.35
C GLY A 88 -0.19 19.58 5.35
N ALA A 89 0.38 20.54 4.60
CA ALA A 89 1.47 20.33 3.63
C ALA A 89 1.15 19.22 2.61
N ARG A 90 -0.11 19.16 2.18
CA ARG A 90 -0.57 18.11 1.26
C ARG A 90 -0.24 18.46 -0.17
N ILE A 91 0.16 17.45 -0.93
CA ILE A 91 0.40 17.54 -2.37
C ILE A 91 -0.78 16.89 -3.05
N ASP A 92 -1.66 17.69 -3.63
CA ASP A 92 -2.90 17.19 -4.24
C ASP A 92 -2.88 17.30 -5.78
N ASP A 93 -2.08 18.21 -6.35
CA ASP A 93 -1.91 18.37 -7.81
C ASP A 93 -0.43 18.23 -8.21
N VAL A 94 -0.13 17.26 -9.09
CA VAL A 94 1.21 17.00 -9.63
C VAL A 94 1.11 16.67 -11.12
N ILE A 95 1.99 17.27 -11.92
CA ILE A 95 2.16 17.02 -13.35
C ILE A 95 3.65 16.81 -13.62
N LEU A 96 3.96 15.75 -14.36
CA LEU A 96 5.25 15.27 -14.79
C LEU A 96 5.53 15.80 -16.20
N ASN A 97 6.41 16.80 -16.30
CA ASN A 97 6.67 17.52 -17.55
C ASN A 97 7.28 16.64 -18.65
N ASP A 98 7.97 15.56 -18.25
CA ASP A 98 8.70 14.68 -19.17
C ASP A 98 7.84 13.52 -19.69
N TYR A 99 6.59 13.39 -19.22
CA TYR A 99 5.74 12.23 -19.47
C TYR A 99 4.41 12.66 -20.10
N ARG A 100 4.05 11.98 -21.19
CA ARG A 100 2.79 12.18 -21.90
C ARG A 100 1.79 11.10 -21.51
N GLN A 101 0.50 11.45 -21.48
CA GLN A 101 -0.56 10.46 -21.28
C GLN A 101 -0.65 9.45 -22.42
N THR A 102 -0.31 9.87 -23.64
CA THR A 102 -0.35 9.03 -24.85
C THR A 102 0.82 9.36 -25.78
N ASP A 103 1.12 8.47 -26.74
CA ASP A 103 2.20 8.66 -27.73
C ASP A 103 1.90 9.75 -28.77
N ALA A 104 0.71 10.35 -28.73
CA ALA A 104 0.33 11.40 -29.66
C ALA A 104 1.18 12.67 -29.41
N PRO A 105 1.66 13.36 -30.47
CA PRO A 105 2.54 14.52 -30.33
C PRO A 105 1.97 15.68 -29.46
N ASN A 106 0.65 15.83 -29.45
CA ASN A 106 -0.08 16.88 -28.73
C ASN A 106 -0.77 16.36 -27.45
N SER A 107 -0.32 15.23 -26.90
CA SER A 107 -0.88 14.68 -25.67
C SER A 107 -0.55 15.55 -24.45
N PRO A 108 -1.46 15.70 -23.48
CA PRO A 108 -1.17 16.38 -22.23
C PRO A 108 -0.12 15.62 -21.40
N ASP A 109 0.60 16.39 -20.58
CA ASP A 109 1.52 15.85 -19.59
C ASP A 109 0.75 15.13 -18.46
N VAL A 110 1.36 14.10 -17.85
CA VAL A 110 0.74 13.25 -16.81
C VAL A 110 0.78 13.91 -15.45
#